data_AF-A0A1Y2N1I6-F1
#
_entry.id   AF-A0A1Y2N1I6-F1
#
_cell.length_a   1.000
_cell.length_b   1.000
_cell.length_c   1.000
_cell.angle_alpha   90.00
_cell.angle_beta   90.00
_cell.angle_gamma   90.00
#
_symmetry.space_group_name_H-M   'P 1'
#
loop_
_entity.id
_entity.type
_entity.pdbx_description
1 polymer ?
#
loop_
_entity_poly.entity_id
_entity_poly.type
_entity_poly.pdbx_seq_one_letter_code
_entity_poly.pdbx_strand_id
1 'polypeptide(L)'
;MARTKDETGIEDAYRLVSDVLEGAVRETLAEPGPEPARFAVRQLTAVDDELPDEATPPGWSLAFLVLADWFDAARTALADDEERAERALGWVSEHLGRRFAARARYTITPLVDPANARETSLYVEALGEDFLPTMVWTVAGLAAAYPGQGSDDARIWPRALADDARNG
;
A
#
# COMPACT_ATOMS: atom_id res chain seq x y z
N MET A 1 0.69 15.89 -28.99
CA MET A 1 0.32 16.90 -27.98
C MET A 1 -0.77 16.44 -27.00
N ALA A 2 -1.76 15.63 -27.40
CA ALA A 2 -2.74 15.07 -26.45
C ALA A 2 -2.14 14.00 -25.51
N ARG A 3 -1.32 13.09 -26.05
CA ARG A 3 -0.67 11.99 -25.31
C ARG A 3 0.20 12.46 -24.14
N THR A 4 1.01 13.50 -24.35
CA THR A 4 1.89 14.06 -23.32
C THR A 4 1.13 14.74 -22.18
N LYS A 5 -0.03 15.36 -22.45
CA LYS A 5 -0.88 15.95 -21.40
C LYS A 5 -1.56 14.89 -20.53
N ASP A 6 -1.92 13.77 -21.15
CA ASP A 6 -2.56 12.62 -20.49
C ASP A 6 -1.56 11.87 -19.59
N GLU A 7 -0.33 11.67 -20.10
CA GLU A 7 0.79 11.09 -19.34
C GLU A 7 1.13 11.92 -18.08
N THR A 8 1.25 13.26 -18.20
CA THR A 8 1.52 14.12 -17.03
C THR A 8 0.38 14.12 -16.01
N GLY A 9 -0.88 14.03 -16.47
CA GLY A 9 -2.04 13.99 -15.57
C GLY A 9 -2.11 12.70 -14.74
N ILE A 10 -1.76 11.56 -15.33
CA ILE A 10 -1.70 10.27 -14.64
C ILE A 10 -0.55 10.25 -13.63
N GLU A 11 0.62 10.78 -13.97
CA GLU A 11 1.76 10.88 -13.06
C GLU A 11 1.45 11.78 -11.85
N ASP A 12 0.80 12.92 -12.07
CA ASP A 12 0.37 13.81 -10.99
C ASP A 12 -0.67 13.15 -10.07
N ALA A 13 -1.63 12.41 -10.63
CA ALA A 13 -2.60 11.65 -9.86
C ALA A 13 -1.92 10.55 -9.03
N TYR A 14 -1.01 9.78 -9.64
CA TYR A 14 -0.25 8.75 -8.95
C TYR A 14 0.53 9.33 -7.77
N ARG A 15 1.22 10.47 -7.98
CA ARG A 15 1.97 11.17 -6.94
C ARG A 15 1.08 11.64 -5.80
N LEU A 16 -0.09 12.23 -6.10
CA LEU A 16 -1.05 12.67 -5.09
C LEU A 16 -1.52 11.50 -4.22
N VAL A 17 -1.89 10.38 -4.84
CA VAL A 17 -2.33 9.18 -4.11
C VAL A 17 -1.20 8.59 -3.27
N SER A 18 0.02 8.55 -3.81
CA SER A 18 1.24 8.13 -3.12
C SER A 18 1.52 9.00 -1.87
N ASP A 19 1.35 10.31 -1.96
CA ASP A 19 1.48 11.24 -0.82
C ASP A 19 0.46 10.98 0.29
N VAL A 20 -0.80 10.76 -0.06
CA VAL A 20 -1.86 10.45 0.91
C VAL A 20 -1.60 9.11 1.60
N LEU A 21 -1.25 8.08 0.84
CA LEU A 21 -0.94 6.75 1.39
C LEU A 21 0.31 6.79 2.28
N GLU A 22 1.32 7.59 1.93
CA GLU A 22 2.51 7.75 2.77
C GLU A 22 2.15 8.42 4.09
N GLY A 23 1.32 9.47 4.05
CA GLY A 23 0.76 10.10 5.24
C GLY A 23 0.05 9.06 6.12
N ALA A 24 -0.79 8.22 5.53
CA ALA A 24 -1.50 7.16 6.24
C ALA A 24 -0.57 6.15 6.91
N VAL A 25 0.53 5.76 6.25
CA VAL A 25 1.54 4.88 6.84
C VAL A 25 2.24 5.58 8.01
N ARG A 26 2.66 6.84 7.85
CA ARG A 26 3.31 7.61 8.91
C ARG A 26 2.41 7.80 10.13
N GLU A 27 1.14 8.12 9.91
CA GLU A 27 0.15 8.25 10.99
C GLU A 27 -0.10 6.91 11.68
N THR A 28 -0.21 5.80 10.92
CA THR A 28 -0.34 4.45 11.47
C THR A 28 0.87 4.06 12.32
N LEU A 29 2.07 4.51 11.98
CA LEU A 29 3.29 4.29 12.76
C LEU A 29 3.33 5.16 14.03
N ALA A 30 2.88 6.42 13.94
CA ALA A 30 2.92 7.38 15.04
C ALA A 30 1.81 7.13 16.08
N GLU A 31 0.61 6.79 15.62
CA GLU A 31 -0.56 6.45 16.44
C GLU A 31 -1.11 5.08 16.00
N PRO A 32 -0.53 3.98 16.52
CA PRO A 32 -0.89 2.64 16.05
C PRO A 32 -2.36 2.31 16.29
N GLY A 33 -3.06 2.09 15.17
CA GLY A 33 -4.46 1.75 15.13
C GLY A 33 -4.91 1.52 13.68
N PRO A 34 -6.10 0.94 13.47
CA PRO A 34 -6.60 0.68 12.12
C PRO A 34 -7.10 1.96 11.41
N GLU A 35 -7.46 2.99 12.17
CA GLU A 35 -8.22 4.15 11.68
C GLU A 35 -7.43 5.09 10.74
N PRO A 36 -6.14 5.40 10.94
CA PRO A 36 -5.42 6.28 10.02
C PRO A 36 -5.43 5.77 8.57
N ALA A 37 -5.17 4.48 8.37
CA ALA A 37 -5.26 3.84 7.06
C ALA A 37 -6.68 3.86 6.48
N ARG A 38 -7.69 3.55 7.30
CA ARG A 38 -9.10 3.56 6.86
C ARG A 38 -9.56 4.95 6.45
N PHE A 39 -9.20 5.95 7.22
CA PHE A 39 -9.55 7.33 6.96
C PHE A 39 -8.95 7.81 5.64
N ALA A 40 -7.65 7.59 5.44
CA ALA A 40 -6.97 7.97 4.20
C ALA A 40 -7.52 7.23 2.98
N VAL A 41 -7.73 5.91 3.07
CA VAL A 41 -8.34 5.14 1.98
C VAL A 41 -9.74 5.65 1.65
N ARG A 42 -10.58 5.89 2.66
CA ARG A 42 -11.94 6.41 2.45
C ARG A 42 -11.91 7.75 1.71
N GLN A 43 -10.96 8.63 2.02
CA GLN A 43 -10.81 9.89 1.30
C GLN A 43 -10.43 9.68 -0.16
N LEU A 44 -9.52 8.74 -0.44
CA LEU A 44 -9.10 8.41 -1.81
C LEU A 44 -10.23 7.81 -2.64
N THR A 45 -11.04 6.94 -2.03
CA THR A 45 -12.15 6.26 -2.72
C THR A 45 -13.42 7.08 -2.76
N ALA A 46 -13.56 8.16 -1.98
CA ALA A 46 -14.74 9.03 -2.04
C ALA A 46 -14.94 9.69 -3.41
N VAL A 47 -13.86 9.87 -4.18
CA VAL A 47 -13.92 10.37 -5.57
C VAL A 47 -14.67 9.38 -6.48
N ASP A 48 -14.67 8.10 -6.12
CA ASP A 48 -15.33 7.06 -6.90
C ASP A 48 -16.85 7.09 -6.74
N ASP A 49 -17.35 7.56 -5.59
CA ASP A 49 -18.79 7.69 -5.31
C ASP A 49 -19.48 8.74 -6.20
N GLU A 50 -18.71 9.65 -6.81
CA GLU A 50 -19.21 10.68 -7.72
C GLU A 50 -19.31 10.19 -9.17
N LEU A 51 -18.85 8.96 -9.47
CA LEU A 51 -18.83 8.39 -10.81
C LEU A 51 -20.02 7.45 -11.07
N PRO A 52 -20.40 7.24 -12.34
CA PRO A 52 -21.38 6.22 -12.69
C PRO A 52 -20.91 4.82 -12.29
N ASP A 53 -21.82 3.97 -11.81
CA ASP A 53 -21.55 2.59 -11.32
C ASP A 53 -20.80 1.68 -12.31
N GLU A 54 -20.83 2.00 -13.61
CA GLU A 54 -20.19 1.23 -14.68
C GLU A 54 -18.75 1.68 -14.98
N ALA A 55 -18.28 2.79 -14.38
CA ALA A 55 -16.93 3.30 -14.56
C ALA A 55 -15.96 2.59 -13.60
N THR A 56 -14.75 2.27 -14.08
CA THR A 56 -13.68 1.78 -13.20
C THR A 56 -13.36 2.86 -12.14
N PRO A 57 -13.45 2.57 -10.84
CA PRO A 57 -13.16 3.52 -9.76
C PRO A 57 -11.70 4.00 -9.82
N PRO A 58 -11.40 5.25 -10.25
CA PRO A 58 -10.03 5.72 -10.41
C PRO A 58 -9.29 5.85 -9.08
N GLY A 59 -9.95 6.25 -8.00
CA GLY A 59 -9.36 6.42 -6.66
C GLY A 59 -8.92 5.09 -6.08
N TRP A 60 -9.84 4.12 -6.01
CA TRP A 60 -9.55 2.77 -5.54
C TRP A 60 -8.47 2.08 -6.38
N SER A 61 -8.61 2.13 -7.72
CA SER A 61 -7.68 1.44 -8.62
C SER A 61 -6.28 2.03 -8.56
N LEU A 62 -6.17 3.36 -8.47
CA LEU A 62 -4.89 4.03 -8.35
C LEU A 62 -4.24 3.78 -7.00
N ALA A 63 -5.02 3.79 -5.90
CA ALA A 63 -4.52 3.44 -4.57
C ALA A 63 -4.00 1.99 -4.52
N PHE A 64 -4.71 1.05 -5.13
CA PHE A 64 -4.26 -0.33 -5.26
C PHE A 64 -2.94 -0.43 -6.04
N LEU A 65 -2.83 0.25 -7.19
CA LEU A 65 -1.62 0.24 -8.01
C LEU A 65 -0.41 0.80 -7.25
N VAL A 66 -0.56 1.92 -6.56
CA VAL A 66 0.51 2.50 -5.73
C VAL A 66 0.98 1.53 -4.65
N LEU A 67 0.04 0.91 -3.91
CA LEU A 67 0.38 -0.05 -2.87
C LEU A 67 1.02 -1.32 -3.43
N ALA A 68 0.56 -1.78 -4.60
CA ALA A 68 1.16 -2.91 -5.29
C ALA A 68 2.61 -2.62 -5.72
N ASP A 69 2.88 -1.42 -6.24
CA ASP A 69 4.24 -0.97 -6.58
C ASP A 69 5.14 -0.97 -5.34
N TRP A 70 4.65 -0.50 -4.19
CA TRP A 70 5.41 -0.51 -2.93
C TRP A 70 5.68 -1.92 -2.41
N PHE A 71 4.71 -2.83 -2.56
CA PHE A 71 4.90 -4.24 -2.22
C PHE A 71 5.95 -4.89 -3.11
N ASP A 72 5.92 -4.63 -4.42
CA ASP A 72 6.89 -5.19 -5.35
C ASP A 72 8.31 -4.68 -5.09
N ALA A 73 8.43 -3.38 -4.80
CA ALA A 73 9.68 -2.76 -4.40
C ALA A 73 10.24 -3.38 -3.10
N ALA A 74 9.38 -3.54 -2.08
CA ALA A 74 9.75 -4.16 -0.81
C ALA A 74 10.15 -5.64 -0.98
N ARG A 75 9.40 -6.39 -1.78
CA ARG A 75 9.70 -7.78 -2.14
C ARG A 75 11.08 -7.90 -2.77
N THR A 76 11.41 -7.01 -3.70
CA THR A 76 12.68 -7.03 -4.42
C THR A 76 13.85 -6.68 -3.49
N ALA A 77 13.70 -5.67 -2.63
CA ALA A 77 14.74 -5.30 -1.67
C ALA A 77 14.96 -6.35 -0.57
N LEU A 78 13.92 -7.08 -0.20
CA LEU A 78 13.96 -8.10 0.86
C LEU A 78 13.99 -9.53 0.32
N ALA A 79 14.46 -9.73 -0.92
CA ALA A 79 14.43 -11.04 -1.59
C ALA A 79 15.09 -12.16 -0.77
N ASP A 80 16.17 -11.83 -0.03
CA ASP A 80 16.95 -12.77 0.79
C ASP A 80 16.40 -12.96 2.23
N ASP A 81 15.34 -12.23 2.62
CA ASP A 81 14.71 -12.38 3.94
C ASP A 81 13.41 -13.18 3.82
N GLU A 82 13.47 -14.46 4.16
CA GLU A 82 12.31 -15.38 4.15
C GLU A 82 11.24 -15.01 5.21
N GLU A 83 11.62 -14.28 6.27
CA GLU A 83 10.73 -13.91 7.38
C GLU A 83 10.03 -12.56 7.16
N ARG A 84 10.28 -11.86 6.04
CA ARG A 84 9.75 -10.51 5.77
C ARG A 84 8.26 -10.34 5.98
N ALA A 85 7.48 -11.32 5.53
CA ALA A 85 6.03 -11.31 5.70
C ALA A 85 5.64 -11.54 7.16
N GLU A 86 6.31 -12.48 7.85
CA GLU A 86 6.04 -12.79 9.25
C GLU A 86 6.39 -11.62 10.17
N ARG A 87 7.51 -10.93 9.91
CA ARG A 87 7.93 -9.75 10.67
C ARG A 87 6.98 -8.58 10.51
N ALA A 88 6.54 -8.29 9.28
CA ALA A 88 5.54 -7.26 9.03
C ALA A 88 4.20 -7.58 9.74
N LEU A 89 3.71 -8.82 9.64
CA LEU A 89 2.51 -9.26 10.34
C LEU A 89 2.67 -9.29 11.87
N GLY A 90 3.89 -9.60 12.35
CA GLY A 90 4.25 -9.54 13.76
C GLY A 90 4.05 -8.15 14.31
N TRP A 91 4.58 -7.13 13.62
CA TRP A 91 4.37 -5.73 13.98
C TRP A 91 2.88 -5.36 14.00
N VAL A 92 2.13 -5.68 12.94
CA VAL A 92 0.68 -5.43 12.87
C VAL A 92 -0.06 -6.11 14.03
N SER A 93 0.30 -7.36 14.34
CA SER A 93 -0.33 -8.11 15.42
C SER A 93 -0.07 -7.50 16.79
N GLU A 94 1.14 -6.98 17.01
CA GLU A 94 1.56 -6.38 18.28
C GLU A 94 0.93 -5.00 18.49
N HIS A 95 0.87 -4.18 17.44
CA HIS A 95 0.52 -2.76 17.55
C HIS A 95 -0.94 -2.45 17.19
N LEU A 96 -1.49 -3.14 16.18
CA LEU A 96 -2.89 -2.93 15.74
C LEU A 96 -3.80 -4.02 16.34
N GLY A 97 -3.27 -5.23 16.51
CA GLY A 97 -3.94 -6.36 17.13
C GLY A 97 -4.14 -7.55 16.19
N ARG A 98 -4.29 -8.75 16.79
CA ARG A 98 -4.38 -10.04 16.07
C ARG A 98 -5.45 -10.09 14.99
N ARG A 99 -6.58 -9.41 15.20
CA ARG A 99 -7.68 -9.34 14.22
C ARG A 99 -7.22 -8.68 12.91
N PHE A 100 -6.44 -7.60 12.99
CA PHE A 100 -5.98 -6.87 11.81
C PHE A 100 -4.82 -7.58 11.13
N ALA A 101 -3.92 -8.21 11.90
CA ALA A 101 -2.92 -9.10 11.34
C ALA A 101 -3.54 -10.28 10.58
N ALA A 102 -4.63 -10.87 11.10
CA ALA A 102 -5.35 -11.92 10.40
C ALA A 102 -5.98 -11.45 9.08
N ARG A 103 -6.41 -10.19 8.99
CA ARG A 103 -6.90 -9.60 7.73
C ARG A 103 -5.73 -9.30 6.76
N ALA A 104 -4.65 -8.71 7.26
CA ALA A 104 -3.45 -8.39 6.47
C ALA A 104 -2.77 -9.61 5.84
N ARG A 105 -2.93 -10.80 6.45
CA ARG A 105 -2.48 -12.07 5.85
C ARG A 105 -3.04 -12.34 4.46
N TYR A 106 -4.23 -11.83 4.15
CA TYR A 106 -4.85 -12.02 2.83
C TYR A 106 -4.29 -11.09 1.76
N THR A 107 -3.63 -10.00 2.14
CA THR A 107 -3.03 -9.04 1.22
C THR A 107 -1.52 -9.10 1.16
N ILE A 108 -0.87 -9.85 2.05
CA ILE A 108 0.60 -9.92 2.14
C ILE A 108 1.24 -10.82 1.08
N THR A 109 0.46 -11.70 0.45
CA THR A 109 0.92 -12.71 -0.50
C THR A 109 1.82 -12.20 -1.63
N PRO A 110 1.58 -11.00 -2.23
CA PRO A 110 2.48 -10.44 -3.24
C PRO A 110 3.91 -10.23 -2.73
N LEU A 111 4.13 -10.03 -1.43
CA LEU A 111 5.49 -9.93 -0.87
C LEU A 111 6.24 -11.25 -0.88
N VAL A 112 5.53 -12.38 -0.91
CA VAL A 112 6.11 -13.72 -0.80
C VAL A 112 6.33 -14.31 -2.18
N ASP A 113 5.31 -14.24 -3.04
CA ASP A 113 5.34 -14.79 -4.39
C ASP A 113 4.53 -13.93 -5.37
N PRO A 114 5.17 -13.34 -6.41
CA PRO A 114 4.48 -12.52 -7.39
C PRO A 114 3.48 -13.31 -8.24
N ALA A 115 3.63 -14.64 -8.37
CA ALA A 115 2.63 -15.48 -9.03
C ALA A 115 1.28 -15.47 -8.30
N ASN A 116 1.32 -15.26 -6.98
CA ASN A 116 0.15 -15.19 -6.12
C ASN A 116 -0.39 -13.75 -5.96
N ALA A 117 0.22 -12.76 -6.62
CA ALA A 117 -0.29 -11.40 -6.58
C ALA A 117 -1.73 -11.31 -7.13
N ARG A 118 -2.05 -12.15 -8.12
CA ARG A 118 -3.42 -12.32 -8.66
C ARG A 118 -4.41 -12.90 -7.64
N GLU A 119 -3.95 -13.65 -6.65
CA GLU A 119 -4.83 -14.17 -5.60
C GLU A 119 -5.28 -13.07 -4.64
N THR A 120 -4.53 -11.98 -4.54
CA THR A 120 -4.88 -10.84 -3.68
C THR A 120 -6.23 -10.25 -4.06
N SER A 121 -6.55 -10.17 -5.37
CA SER A 121 -7.84 -9.67 -5.82
C SER A 121 -9.02 -10.58 -5.43
N LEU A 122 -8.79 -11.86 -5.12
CA LEU A 122 -9.82 -12.79 -4.64
C LEU A 122 -10.33 -12.43 -3.24
N TYR A 123 -9.56 -11.64 -2.48
CA TYR A 123 -9.91 -11.24 -1.13
C TYR A 123 -10.57 -9.86 -1.05
N VAL A 124 -10.75 -9.16 -2.19
CA VAL A 124 -11.39 -7.83 -2.23
C VAL A 124 -12.77 -7.87 -1.59
N GLU A 125 -13.64 -8.81 -2.00
CA GLU A 125 -14.99 -8.92 -1.44
C GLU A 125 -14.98 -9.31 0.05
N ALA A 126 -14.09 -10.24 0.44
CA ALA A 126 -14.03 -10.74 1.81
C ALA A 126 -13.50 -9.69 2.81
N LEU A 127 -12.57 -8.84 2.38
CA LEU A 127 -12.02 -7.76 3.19
C LEU A 127 -12.87 -6.48 3.11
N GLY A 128 -13.63 -6.29 2.03
CA GLY A 128 -14.49 -5.14 1.81
C GLY A 128 -13.71 -3.84 1.94
N GLU A 129 -14.24 -2.91 2.74
CA GLU A 129 -13.61 -1.62 3.03
C GLU A 129 -12.20 -1.73 3.63
N ASP A 130 -11.85 -2.87 4.26
CA ASP A 130 -10.53 -3.07 4.84
C ASP A 130 -9.49 -3.61 3.84
N PHE A 131 -9.85 -3.87 2.57
CA PHE A 131 -8.88 -4.40 1.59
C PHE A 131 -7.67 -3.48 1.40
N LEU A 132 -7.85 -2.22 1.00
CA LEU A 132 -6.74 -1.28 0.85
C LEU A 132 -6.08 -0.92 2.21
N PRO A 133 -6.84 -0.72 3.32
CA PRO A 133 -6.24 -0.53 4.63
C PRO A 133 -5.31 -1.66 5.06
N THR A 134 -5.63 -2.92 4.74
CA THR A 134 -4.74 -4.04 5.04
C THR A 134 -3.39 -3.96 4.33
N MET A 135 -3.36 -3.42 3.11
CA MET A 135 -2.10 -3.16 2.41
C MET A 135 -1.32 -2.04 3.11
N VAL A 136 -1.96 -0.93 3.49
CA VAL A 136 -1.33 0.16 4.25
C VAL A 136 -0.74 -0.33 5.58
N TRP A 137 -1.49 -1.12 6.35
CA TRP A 137 -0.99 -1.70 7.61
C TRP A 137 0.23 -2.60 7.39
N THR A 138 0.24 -3.35 6.29
CA THR A 138 1.37 -4.20 5.92
C THR A 138 2.60 -3.35 5.59
N VAL A 139 2.44 -2.26 4.85
CA VAL A 139 3.54 -1.30 4.56
C VAL A 139 4.06 -0.67 5.85
N ALA A 140 3.19 -0.29 6.78
CA ALA A 140 3.60 0.19 8.10
C ALA A 140 4.40 -0.88 8.85
N GLY A 141 3.95 -2.13 8.84
CA GLY A 141 4.68 -3.26 9.42
C GLY A 141 6.07 -3.46 8.80
N LEU A 142 6.19 -3.35 7.47
CA LEU A 142 7.49 -3.41 6.77
C LEU A 142 8.39 -2.22 7.13
N ALA A 143 7.84 -1.01 7.17
CA ALA A 143 8.58 0.20 7.55
C ALA A 143 9.15 0.09 8.96
N ALA A 144 8.34 -0.41 9.91
CA ALA A 144 8.75 -0.59 11.29
C ALA A 144 9.71 -1.77 11.51
N ALA A 145 9.53 -2.88 10.80
CA ALA A 145 10.38 -4.06 10.93
C ALA A 145 11.77 -3.86 10.29
N TYR A 146 11.91 -2.91 9.36
CA TYR A 146 13.13 -2.67 8.59
C TYR A 146 13.54 -1.18 8.57
N PRO A 147 13.84 -0.57 9.74
CA PRO A 147 14.10 0.87 9.85
C PRO A 147 15.37 1.35 9.13
N GLY A 148 16.24 0.44 8.67
CA GLY A 148 17.49 0.76 7.96
C GLY A 148 17.44 0.57 6.44
N GLN A 149 16.28 0.21 5.86
CA GLN A 149 16.12 0.06 4.41
C GLN A 149 15.73 1.37 3.71
N GLY A 150 15.57 2.46 4.46
CA GLY A 150 15.32 3.81 3.93
C GLY A 150 16.60 4.61 3.72
N SER A 151 16.61 5.45 2.69
CA SER A 151 17.53 6.59 2.63
C SER A 151 17.24 7.54 3.79
N ASP A 152 18.19 8.41 4.17
CA ASP A 152 18.03 9.49 5.19
C ASP A 152 16.89 10.49 4.88
N ASP A 153 16.14 10.25 3.81
CA ASP A 153 15.00 11.03 3.39
C ASP A 153 13.80 10.72 4.28
N ALA A 154 12.98 11.73 4.59
CA ALA A 154 11.79 11.58 5.45
C ALA A 154 10.75 10.57 4.91
N ARG A 155 10.98 9.98 3.73
CA ARG A 155 10.09 9.08 3.01
C ARG A 155 10.06 7.68 3.61
N ILE A 156 8.90 7.01 3.54
CA ILE A 156 8.84 5.59 3.91
C ILE A 156 9.60 4.76 2.88
N TRP A 157 10.44 3.83 3.33
CA TRP A 157 11.38 3.14 2.44
C TRP A 157 10.73 2.35 1.29
N PRO A 158 9.56 1.68 1.45
CA PRO A 158 8.93 0.99 0.32
C PRO A 158 8.50 1.95 -0.79
N ARG A 159 8.08 3.17 -0.42
CA ARG A 159 7.77 4.23 -1.38
C ARG A 159 9.03 4.71 -2.08
N ALA A 160 10.10 5.01 -1.34
CA ALA A 160 11.34 5.51 -1.90
C ALA A 160 11.91 4.56 -2.97
N LEU A 161 11.90 3.25 -2.69
CA LEU A 161 12.32 2.23 -3.66
C LEU A 161 11.43 2.18 -4.91
N ALA A 162 10.11 2.31 -4.74
CA ALA A 162 9.18 2.32 -5.87
C ALA A 162 9.38 3.56 -6.76
N ASP A 163 9.62 4.73 -6.15
CA ASP A 163 9.93 5.97 -6.88
C ASP A 163 11.24 5.81 -7.68
N ASP A 164 12.28 5.22 -7.08
CA ASP A 164 13.57 4.99 -7.75
C ASP A 164 13.44 4.01 -8.92
N ALA A 165 12.67 2.93 -8.76
CA ALA A 165 12.42 1.94 -9.81
C ALA A 165 11.65 2.51 -11.02
N ARG A 166 10.87 3.58 -10.82
CA ARG A 166 10.13 4.26 -11.90
C ARG A 166 10.95 5.31 -12.64
N ASN A 167 11.99 5.85 -12.00
CA ASN A 167 12.85 6.90 -12.53
C ASN A 167 14.18 6.39 -13.13
N GLY A 168 14.53 5.12 -12.89
CA GLY A 168 15.71 4.44 -13.43
C GLY A 168 15.45 3.67 -14.72
#